data_AF-A0A0B4S2X0-F1
#
_entry.id   AF-A0A0B4S2X0-F1
#
_cell.length_a   1.000
_cell.length_b   1.000
_cell.length_c   1.000
_cell.angle_alpha   90.00
_cell.angle_beta   90.00
_cell.angle_gamma   90.00
#
_symmetry.space_group_name_H-M   'P 1'
#
loop_
_entity.id
_entity.type
_entity.pdbx_description
1 polymer ?
#
loop_
_entity_poly.entity_id
_entity_poly.type
_entity_poly.pdbx_seq_one_letter_code
_entity_poly.pdbx_strand_id
1 'polypeptide(L)'
;MRLTLKEKLKIIPEKIEIDERILNNDIKRGVYGVFSFDERNKIKICYYIGRAVNIRSRFFNYNGHFTNFIWKNKKITIVEKIIKDILSKKLTVKIIVLEEVPYEYDNYYKDMQRLASTECKYIDKYQEKIKL
;
A
#
# COMPACT_ATOMS: atom_id res chain seq x y z
N MET A 1 17.84 -16.36 -3.90
CA MET A 1 17.86 -16.19 -2.43
C MET A 1 16.53 -15.59 -1.97
N ARG A 2 15.82 -16.24 -1.04
CA ARG A 2 14.53 -15.74 -0.52
C ARG A 2 14.81 -14.82 0.67
N LEU A 3 14.66 -13.51 0.47
CA LEU A 3 14.81 -12.53 1.55
C LEU A 3 13.66 -12.63 2.55
N THR A 4 13.98 -12.57 3.84
CA THR A 4 13.05 -12.39 4.94
C THR A 4 12.40 -11.00 4.89
N LEU A 5 11.29 -10.80 5.61
CA LEU A 5 10.68 -9.47 5.72
C LEU A 5 11.65 -8.45 6.33
N LYS A 6 12.39 -8.84 7.37
CA LYS A 6 13.38 -7.99 8.04
C LYS A 6 14.48 -7.52 7.08
N GLU A 7 14.98 -8.39 6.22
CA GLU A 7 15.97 -8.02 5.20
C GLU A 7 15.38 -7.10 4.14
N LYS A 8 14.14 -7.35 3.69
CA LYS A 8 13.46 -6.47 2.73
C LYS A 8 13.25 -5.06 3.29
N LEU A 9 12.90 -4.94 4.58
CA LEU A 9 12.73 -3.65 5.26
C LEU A 9 14.03 -2.84 5.31
N LYS A 10 15.19 -3.50 5.39
CA LYS A 10 16.50 -2.82 5.33
C LYS A 10 16.87 -2.31 3.93
N ILE A 11 16.22 -2.83 2.88
CA ILE A 11 16.52 -2.49 1.49
C ILE A 11 15.64 -1.34 0.99
N ILE A 12 14.38 -1.28 1.45
CA ILE A 12 13.48 -0.19 1.06
C ILE A 12 13.96 1.15 1.67
N PRO A 13 13.71 2.29 0.99
CA PRO A 13 14.11 3.60 1.53
C PRO A 13 13.52 3.88 2.92
N GLU A 14 14.33 4.47 3.81
CA GLU A 14 13.93 4.80 5.19
C GLU A 14 12.74 5.74 5.27
N LYS A 15 12.53 6.59 4.26
CA LYS A 15 11.38 7.50 4.15
C LYS A 15 10.07 6.80 3.79
N ILE A 16 10.05 5.46 3.70
CA ILE A 16 8.82 4.69 3.53
C ILE A 16 8.40 4.15 4.89
N GLU A 17 7.37 4.77 5.47
CA GLU A 17 6.72 4.29 6.67
C GLU A 17 5.57 3.34 6.30
N ILE A 18 5.54 2.18 6.96
CA ILE A 18 4.57 1.13 6.69
C ILE A 18 3.81 0.85 7.98
N ASP A 19 2.49 0.87 7.90
CA ASP A 19 1.59 0.48 8.98
C ASP A 19 1.99 -0.86 9.59
N GLU A 20 2.16 -0.90 10.91
CA GLU A 20 2.60 -2.08 11.63
C GLU A 20 1.67 -3.29 11.42
N ARG A 21 0.39 -3.05 11.14
CA ARG A 21 -0.56 -4.12 10.78
C ARG A 21 -0.10 -4.91 9.54
N ILE A 22 0.60 -4.27 8.60
CA ILE A 22 1.18 -4.92 7.42
C ILE A 22 2.46 -5.69 7.78
N LEU A 23 3.13 -5.31 8.88
CA LEU A 23 4.38 -5.90 9.35
C LEU A 23 4.16 -7.06 10.34
N ASN A 24 2.99 -7.17 10.97
CA ASN A 24 2.60 -8.24 11.89
C ASN A 24 2.01 -9.50 11.21
N ASN A 25 2.33 -10.69 11.72
CA ASN A 25 2.26 -11.97 10.99
C ASN A 25 0.89 -12.39 10.40
N ASP A 26 -0.19 -11.70 10.74
CA ASP A 26 -1.52 -11.99 10.20
C ASP A 26 -1.64 -11.62 8.73
N ILE A 27 -2.36 -12.45 7.99
CA ILE A 27 -2.78 -12.16 6.62
C ILE A 27 -3.78 -11.01 6.69
N LYS A 28 -3.31 -9.80 6.41
CA LYS A 28 -4.19 -8.62 6.33
C LYS A 28 -4.81 -8.52 4.95
N ARG A 29 -6.03 -9.03 4.83
CA ARG A 29 -6.94 -8.70 3.73
C ARG A 29 -7.62 -7.37 4.01
N GLY A 30 -7.67 -6.50 3.02
CA GLY A 30 -8.35 -5.22 3.18
C GLY A 30 -7.93 -4.18 2.16
N VAL A 31 -8.20 -2.93 2.52
CA VAL A 31 -7.91 -1.74 1.73
C VAL A 31 -6.77 -0.97 2.38
N TYR A 32 -5.84 -0.49 1.55
CA TYR A 32 -4.71 0.33 1.95
C TYR A 32 -4.65 1.61 1.10
N GLY A 33 -3.98 2.63 1.63
CA GLY A 33 -3.66 3.84 0.89
C GLY A 33 -2.16 4.11 0.87
N VAL A 34 -1.71 4.79 -0.17
CA VAL A 34 -0.36 5.35 -0.30
C VAL A 34 -0.47 6.86 -0.26
N PHE A 35 0.22 7.44 0.72
CA PHE A 35 0.17 8.87 1.01
C PHE A 35 1.55 9.48 0.92
N SER A 36 1.62 10.74 0.50
CA SER A 36 2.75 11.59 0.86
C SER A 36 2.49 12.24 2.21
N PHE A 37 3.56 12.51 2.95
CA PHE A 37 3.53 13.31 4.15
C PHE A 37 4.70 14.29 4.15
N ASP A 38 4.35 15.58 4.29
CA ASP A 38 5.31 16.64 4.54
C ASP A 38 5.46 16.83 6.05
N GLU A 39 6.59 16.42 6.61
CA GLU A 39 6.87 16.54 8.04
C GLU A 39 6.90 17.99 8.53
N ARG A 40 7.25 18.96 7.68
CA ARG A 40 7.35 20.38 8.05
C ARG A 40 5.98 21.02 8.12
N ASN A 41 5.18 20.81 7.08
CA ASN A 41 3.86 21.43 6.96
C ASN A 41 2.74 20.58 7.56
N LYS A 42 3.05 19.34 7.99
CA LYS A 42 2.09 18.33 8.49
C LYS A 42 0.94 18.04 7.52
N ILE A 43 1.22 18.18 6.22
CA ILE A 43 0.24 17.93 5.15
C ILE A 43 0.36 16.48 4.70
N LYS A 44 -0.80 15.79 4.64
CA LYS A 44 -0.93 14.43 4.13
C LYS A 44 -1.81 14.41 2.88
N ILE A 45 -1.28 13.89 1.77
CA ILE A 45 -2.01 13.80 0.49
C ILE A 45 -2.11 12.33 0.08
N CYS A 46 -3.31 11.91 -0.32
CA CYS A 46 -3.56 10.56 -0.84
C CYS A 46 -3.23 10.51 -2.33
N TYR A 47 -2.42 9.53 -2.75
CA TYR A 47 -2.08 9.32 -4.16
C TYR A 47 -2.70 8.06 -4.74
N TYR A 48 -2.95 7.05 -3.91
CA TYR A 48 -3.43 5.77 -4.38
C TYR A 48 -4.20 5.05 -3.28
N ILE A 49 -5.33 4.46 -3.66
CA ILE A 49 -6.09 3.51 -2.86
C ILE A 49 -6.02 2.16 -3.57
N GLY A 50 -5.79 1.09 -2.81
CA GLY A 50 -5.82 -0.26 -3.36
C GLY A 50 -6.35 -1.26 -2.37
N ARG A 51 -6.84 -2.38 -2.89
CA ARG A 51 -7.18 -3.56 -2.10
C ARG A 51 -6.22 -4.73 -2.31
N ALA A 52 -6.18 -5.64 -1.33
CA ALA A 52 -5.50 -6.93 -1.48
C ALA A 52 -6.09 -7.98 -0.55
N VAL A 53 -6.06 -9.24 -0.99
CA VAL A 53 -6.30 -10.42 -0.14
C VAL A 53 -5.17 -10.64 0.88
N ASN A 54 -3.99 -10.10 0.59
CA ASN A 54 -2.85 -10.03 1.49
C ASN A 54 -2.05 -8.76 1.16
N ILE A 55 -2.24 -7.71 1.97
CA ILE A 55 -1.59 -6.41 1.75
C ILE A 55 -0.07 -6.53 1.82
N ARG A 56 0.47 -7.29 2.80
CA ARG A 56 1.91 -7.52 2.90
C ARG A 56 2.48 -8.10 1.60
N SER A 57 1.89 -9.18 1.10
CA SER A 57 2.33 -9.81 -0.15
C SER A 57 2.21 -8.85 -1.34
N ARG A 58 1.18 -8.00 -1.37
CA ARG A 58 1.01 -7.00 -2.43
C ARG A 58 2.16 -5.99 -2.49
N PHE A 59 2.79 -5.68 -1.38
CA PHE A 59 3.98 -4.83 -1.34
C PHE A 59 5.29 -5.62 -1.51
N PHE A 60 5.45 -6.73 -0.78
CA PHE A 60 6.74 -7.38 -0.58
C PHE A 60 6.99 -8.65 -1.39
N ASN A 61 6.06 -9.13 -2.24
CA ASN A 61 6.34 -10.27 -3.12
C ASN A 61 7.06 -9.83 -4.40
N TYR A 62 7.59 -10.78 -5.16
CA TYR A 62 8.37 -10.54 -6.38
C TYR A 62 7.62 -9.77 -7.49
N ASN A 63 6.28 -9.76 -7.44
CA ASN A 63 5.43 -8.95 -8.32
C ASN A 63 4.67 -7.85 -7.57
N GLY A 64 5.17 -7.46 -6.39
CA GLY A 64 4.58 -6.45 -5.53
C GLY A 64 5.08 -5.04 -5.81
N HIS A 65 4.56 -4.09 -5.05
CA HIS A 65 4.89 -2.66 -5.24
C HIS A 65 6.33 -2.30 -4.86
N PHE A 66 7.02 -3.11 -4.06
CA PHE A 66 8.43 -2.90 -3.72
C PHE A 66 9.43 -3.69 -4.56
N THR A 67 8.95 -4.36 -5.60
CA THR A 67 9.76 -5.30 -6.36
C THR A 67 11.07 -4.72 -6.86
N ASN A 68 11.08 -3.52 -7.45
CA ASN A 68 12.35 -2.98 -7.97
C ASN A 68 13.24 -2.37 -6.90
N PHE A 69 12.69 -1.95 -5.75
CA PHE A 69 13.53 -1.57 -4.61
C PHE A 69 14.31 -2.78 -4.10
N ILE A 70 13.66 -3.95 -4.02
CA ILE A 70 14.24 -5.15 -3.42
C ILE A 70 15.09 -5.96 -4.42
N TRP A 71 14.61 -6.14 -5.65
CA TRP A 71 15.20 -7.09 -6.62
C TRP A 71 15.61 -6.48 -7.96
N LYS A 72 15.41 -5.17 -8.18
CA LYS A 72 15.76 -4.49 -9.45
C LYS A 72 15.19 -5.19 -10.71
N ASN A 73 13.99 -5.76 -10.62
CA ASN A 73 13.34 -6.61 -11.63
C ASN A 73 12.86 -5.89 -12.92
N LYS A 74 13.25 -4.63 -13.14
CA LYS A 74 12.91 -3.74 -14.28
C LYS A 74 11.41 -3.52 -14.60
N LYS A 75 10.47 -4.25 -14.00
CA LYS A 75 9.02 -4.05 -14.18
C LYS A 75 8.45 -3.11 -13.13
N ILE A 76 8.17 -1.87 -13.52
CA ILE A 76 7.71 -0.82 -12.60
C ILE A 76 6.18 -0.77 -12.55
N THR A 77 5.59 -0.90 -11.35
CA THR A 77 4.13 -0.69 -11.15
C THR A 77 3.78 0.79 -11.03
N ILE A 78 2.52 1.17 -11.26
CA ILE A 78 2.07 2.55 -11.07
C ILE A 78 2.32 3.04 -9.64
N VAL A 79 2.08 2.19 -8.64
CA VAL A 79 2.32 2.52 -7.23
C VAL A 79 3.80 2.75 -6.96
N GLU A 80 4.68 1.96 -7.57
CA GLU A 80 6.12 2.19 -7.44
C GLU A 80 6.55 3.53 -8.05
N LYS A 81 5.96 3.95 -9.19
CA LYS A 81 6.19 5.29 -9.77
C LYS A 81 5.76 6.39 -8.80
N ILE A 82 4.58 6.25 -8.20
CA ILE A 82 4.06 7.20 -7.19
C ILE A 82 5.02 7.30 -6.01
N ILE A 83 5.46 6.17 -5.46
CA ILE A 83 6.42 6.14 -4.34
C ILE A 83 7.72 6.85 -4.72
N LYS A 84 8.28 6.56 -5.91
CA LYS A 84 9.50 7.22 -6.40
C LYS A 84 9.32 8.74 -6.57
N ASP A 85 8.16 9.19 -7.06
CA ASP A 85 7.85 10.62 -7.20
C ASP A 85 7.72 11.34 -5.83
N ILE A 86 7.08 10.70 -4.85
CA ILE A 86 7.00 11.26 -3.49
C ILE A 86 8.41 11.37 -2.88
N LEU A 87 9.23 10.34 -3.02
CA LEU A 87 10.60 10.32 -2.49
C LEU A 87 11.51 11.34 -3.17
N SER A 88 11.37 11.57 -4.48
CA SER A 88 12.18 12.58 -5.21
C SER A 88 11.91 14.00 -4.72
N LYS A 89 10.67 14.26 -4.25
CA LYS A 89 10.25 15.50 -3.60
C LYS A 89 10.70 15.61 -2.13
N LYS A 90 11.51 14.65 -1.66
CA LYS A 90 12.00 14.54 -0.27
C LYS A 90 10.89 14.40 0.78
N LEU A 91 9.68 13.98 0.39
CA LEU A 91 8.57 13.72 1.29
C LEU A 91 8.63 12.29 1.84
N THR A 92 7.93 12.05 2.95
CA THR A 92 7.75 10.71 3.52
C THR A 92 6.60 10.01 2.78
N VAL A 93 6.79 8.74 2.46
CA VAL A 93 5.73 7.86 1.94
C VAL A 93 5.10 7.14 3.12
N LYS A 94 3.79 7.24 3.30
CA LYS A 94 3.06 6.47 4.31
C LYS A 94 2.15 5.46 3.64
N ILE A 95 2.33 4.18 3.97
CA ILE A 95 1.46 3.09 3.53
C ILE A 95 0.60 2.70 4.72
N ILE A 96 -0.70 2.96 4.61
CA ILE A 96 -1.64 2.86 5.73
C ILE A 96 -2.72 1.83 5.40
N VAL A 97 -3.05 0.94 6.35
CA VAL A 97 -4.25 0.10 6.24
C VAL A 97 -5.47 0.97 6.58
N LEU A 98 -6.37 1.13 5.62
CA LEU A 98 -7.56 1.96 5.79
C LEU A 98 -8.69 1.17 6.43
N GLU A 99 -8.91 -0.07 5.98
CA GLU A 99 -9.93 -0.95 6.53
C GLU A 99 -9.53 -2.41 6.32
N GLU A 100 -9.55 -3.19 7.39
CA GLU A 100 -9.45 -4.64 7.29
C GLU A 100 -10.81 -5.18 6.84
N VAL A 101 -10.80 -6.08 5.86
CA VAL A 101 -12.02 -6.71 5.37
C VAL A 101 -11.82 -8.21 5.57
N PRO A 102 -12.40 -8.83 6.61
CA PRO A 102 -12.29 -10.26 6.83
C PRO A 102 -13.04 -11.05 5.75
N TYR A 103 -12.74 -12.34 5.66
CA TYR A 103 -13.58 -13.28 4.90
C TYR A 103 -14.79 -13.65 5.75
N GLU A 104 -15.98 -13.57 5.16
CA GLU A 104 -17.19 -14.11 5.80
C GLU A 104 -17.39 -15.59 5.44
N TYR A 105 -16.70 -16.09 4.40
CA TYR A 105 -16.74 -17.48 3.92
C TYR A 105 -18.14 -17.98 3.53
N ASP A 106 -19.11 -17.08 3.39
CA ASP A 106 -20.46 -17.39 2.93
C ASP A 106 -20.48 -17.66 1.41
N ASN A 107 -19.71 -16.88 0.65
CA ASN A 107 -19.52 -17.05 -0.78
C ASN A 107 -18.27 -16.28 -1.23
N TYR A 108 -17.37 -16.95 -1.95
CA TYR A 108 -16.13 -16.34 -2.43
C TYR A 108 -16.34 -15.06 -3.26
N TYR A 109 -17.34 -15.04 -4.14
CA TYR A 109 -17.64 -13.87 -4.96
C TYR A 109 -18.18 -12.72 -4.12
N LYS A 110 -19.05 -13.00 -3.14
CA LYS A 110 -19.53 -11.98 -2.20
C LYS A 110 -18.38 -11.39 -1.39
N ASP A 111 -17.44 -12.21 -0.93
CA ASP A 111 -16.25 -11.70 -0.28
C ASP A 111 -15.47 -10.76 -1.21
N MET A 112 -15.21 -11.15 -2.45
CA MET A 112 -14.54 -10.26 -3.42
C MET A 112 -15.32 -8.97 -3.68
N GLN A 113 -16.65 -9.02 -3.71
CA GLN A 113 -17.52 -7.85 -3.84
C GLN A 113 -17.42 -6.94 -2.61
N ARG A 114 -17.43 -7.48 -1.38
CA ARG A 114 -17.22 -6.69 -0.14
C ARG A 114 -15.89 -5.94 -0.20
N LEU A 115 -14.81 -6.64 -0.55
CA LEU A 115 -13.48 -6.02 -0.66
C LEU A 115 -13.43 -4.92 -1.73
N ALA A 116 -14.08 -5.12 -2.88
CA ALA A 116 -14.18 -4.11 -3.92
C ALA A 116 -15.06 -2.92 -3.49
N SER A 117 -16.19 -3.17 -2.84
CA SER A 117 -17.08 -2.14 -2.31
C SER A 117 -16.38 -1.27 -1.27
N THR A 118 -15.59 -1.87 -0.37
CA THR A 118 -14.80 -1.12 0.60
C THR A 118 -13.71 -0.29 -0.09
N GLU A 119 -13.09 -0.79 -1.17
CA GLU A 119 -12.14 -0.01 -1.96
C GLU A 119 -12.80 1.24 -2.55
N CYS A 120 -13.98 1.11 -3.18
CA CYS A 120 -14.73 2.23 -3.73
C CYS A 120 -15.05 3.28 -2.66
N LYS A 121 -15.54 2.87 -1.48
CA LYS A 121 -15.79 3.78 -0.35
C LYS A 121 -14.60 4.67 -0.01
N TYR A 122 -13.37 4.14 -0.04
CA TYR A 122 -12.18 4.93 0.25
C TYR A 122 -11.69 5.74 -0.95
N ILE A 123 -11.87 5.23 -2.17
CA ILE A 123 -11.64 6.02 -3.39
C ILE A 123 -12.50 7.28 -3.34
N ASP A 124 -13.81 7.14 -3.14
CA ASP A 124 -14.75 8.28 -3.08
C ASP A 124 -14.31 9.27 -2.00
N LYS A 125 -14.08 8.79 -0.77
CA LYS A 125 -13.65 9.62 0.36
C LYS A 125 -12.37 10.43 0.09
N TYR A 126 -11.39 9.87 -0.61
CA TYR A 126 -10.09 10.50 -0.83
C TYR A 126 -9.98 11.23 -2.18
N GLN A 127 -10.83 10.92 -3.16
CA GLN A 127 -10.80 11.52 -4.50
C GLN A 127 -11.90 12.57 -4.71
N GLU A 128 -13.03 12.53 -3.99
CA GLU A 128 -14.06 13.59 -4.06
C GLU A 128 -13.53 14.96 -3.62
N LYS A 129 -12.41 15.00 -2.89
CA LYS A 129 -11.74 16.24 -2.46
C LYS A 129 -10.75 16.82 -3.47
N ILE A 130 -10.52 16.15 -4.60
CA ILE A 130 -9.73 16.68 -5.72
C ILE A 130 -10.72 17.00 -6.84
N LYS A 131 -11.57 18.03 -6.63
CA LYS A 131 -12.14 18.77 -7.75
C LYS A 131 -11.12 19.87 -8.05
N LEU A 132 -10.36 19.69 -9.14
CA LEU A 132 -9.57 20.74 -9.77
C LEU A 132 -10.50 21.89 -10.20
#